data_AF-A0A517W607-F1
#
_entry.id   AF-A0A517W607-F1
#
_cell.length_a   1.000
_cell.length_b   1.000
_cell.length_c   1.000
_cell.angle_alpha   90.00
_cell.angle_beta   90.00
_cell.angle_gamma   90.00
#
_symmetry.space_group_name_H-M   'P 1'
#
loop_
_entity.id
_entity.type
_entity.pdbx_description
1 polymer ?
#
loop_
_entity_poly.entity_id
_entity_poly.type
_entity_poly.pdbx_seq_one_letter_code
_entity_poly.pdbx_strand_id
1 'polypeptide(L)'
;MNLLRLTFVLPFLLATPFVSAQKTDSEPAQVEVARQACFAAMDDVRAEVITELDKKIQAARRAGDLKSIERITAEKNRFIKQGTIPASINETALNHKISLALLALKNEFNDAIKESVKQGNRETAKRLREELKSFEAAPWQRSTWGFADYKVLSGAEDWQPFANKARAYTNRGYVWTEIPPACPLKQFTPVAGGNNTPLQIQVTSPGWVFIAFSQGNQDQVQAYLAQHAWQPTPYTFAYNADGGTSMRIFRKQLTAGEYEIPRINFSGPFLVKP
;
A
#
# COMPACT_ATOMS: atom_id res chain seq x y z
N MET A 1 -23.63 58.80 -53.46
CA MET A 1 -23.90 59.14 -52.04
C MET A 1 -23.52 57.96 -51.17
N ASN A 2 -22.59 58.20 -50.23
CA ASN A 2 -22.32 57.51 -48.94
C ASN A 2 -22.12 55.97 -48.99
N LEU A 3 -20.90 55.40 -49.04
CA LEU A 3 -19.80 55.40 -48.05
C LEU A 3 -20.24 55.01 -46.63
N LEU A 4 -20.07 53.74 -46.24
CA LEU A 4 -19.83 53.37 -44.84
C LEU A 4 -18.88 52.16 -44.77
N ARG A 5 -17.64 52.45 -44.36
CA ARG A 5 -16.59 51.47 -44.00
C ARG A 5 -16.86 51.02 -42.56
N LEU A 6 -16.92 49.71 -42.32
CA LEU A 6 -16.94 49.15 -40.97
C LEU A 6 -15.58 48.46 -40.72
N THR A 7 -14.71 49.17 -40.00
CA THR A 7 -13.38 48.70 -39.59
C THR A 7 -13.54 47.93 -38.28
N PHE A 8 -13.40 46.61 -38.29
CA PHE A 8 -13.33 45.80 -37.08
C PHE A 8 -11.90 45.83 -36.54
N VAL A 9 -11.72 46.46 -35.37
CA VAL A 9 -10.48 46.44 -34.59
C VAL A 9 -10.48 45.17 -33.74
N LEU A 10 -9.57 44.25 -34.04
CA LEU A 10 -9.38 43.00 -33.31
C LEU A 10 -8.50 43.25 -32.07
N PRO A 11 -8.97 43.03 -30.83
CA PRO A 11 -8.12 43.16 -29.66
C PRO A 11 -7.20 41.93 -29.55
N PHE A 12 -5.90 42.19 -29.59
CA PHE A 12 -4.84 41.23 -29.31
C PHE A 12 -4.93 40.80 -27.83
N LEU A 13 -5.52 39.63 -27.57
CA LEU A 13 -5.49 38.98 -26.26
C LEU A 13 -4.08 38.44 -26.02
N LEU A 14 -3.36 39.11 -25.11
CA LEU A 14 -2.09 38.66 -24.56
C LEU A 14 -2.32 37.31 -23.85
N ALA A 15 -1.99 36.21 -24.54
CA ALA A 15 -1.87 34.90 -23.94
C ALA A 15 -0.66 34.93 -22.98
N THR A 16 -0.92 35.09 -21.69
CA THR A 16 0.08 34.81 -20.67
C THR A 16 0.33 33.29 -20.70
N PRO A 17 1.57 32.84 -20.92
CA PRO A 17 1.88 31.43 -20.76
C PRO A 17 1.68 31.09 -19.28
N PHE A 18 0.64 30.30 -18.99
CA PHE A 18 0.52 29.61 -17.72
C PHE A 18 1.74 28.69 -17.60
N VAL A 19 2.75 29.17 -16.89
CA VAL A 19 3.83 28.33 -16.36
C VAL A 19 3.17 27.38 -15.36
N SER A 20 2.79 26.19 -15.83
CA SER A 20 2.50 25.07 -14.93
C SER A 20 3.81 24.70 -14.27
N ALA A 21 4.08 25.29 -13.10
CA ALA A 21 5.06 24.78 -12.18
C ALA A 21 4.53 23.45 -11.62
N GLN A 22 4.72 22.36 -12.38
CA GLN A 22 4.72 21.00 -11.85
C GLN A 22 5.95 20.86 -10.94
N LYS A 23 5.94 21.55 -9.80
CA LYS A 23 6.84 21.23 -8.71
C LYS A 23 6.22 20.01 -8.07
N THR A 24 6.73 18.84 -8.44
CA THR A 24 6.43 17.59 -7.79
C THR A 24 6.69 17.77 -6.30
N ASP A 25 5.62 17.90 -5.51
CA ASP A 25 5.64 17.91 -4.04
C ASP A 25 6.04 16.52 -3.56
N SER A 26 7.28 16.14 -3.86
CA SER A 26 7.89 14.92 -3.37
C SER A 26 7.90 15.00 -1.86
N GLU A 27 7.42 13.93 -1.25
CA GLU A 27 7.47 13.78 0.19
C GLU A 27 8.92 13.85 0.68
N PRO A 28 9.20 14.45 1.86
CA PRO A 28 10.55 14.43 2.41
C PRO A 28 11.07 13.00 2.49
N ALA A 29 12.20 12.72 1.84
CA ALA A 29 12.75 11.37 1.73
C ALA A 29 12.93 10.67 3.09
N GLN A 30 13.19 11.44 4.15
CA GLN A 30 13.32 10.95 5.52
C GLN A 30 12.02 10.32 6.06
N VAL A 31 10.84 10.92 5.79
CA VAL A 31 9.55 10.39 6.24
C VAL A 31 9.26 9.05 5.56
N GLU A 32 9.56 8.95 4.26
CA GLU A 32 9.41 7.70 3.52
C GLU A 32 10.36 6.60 4.04
N VAL A 33 11.63 6.93 4.31
CA VAL A 33 12.59 5.98 4.91
C VAL A 33 12.10 5.54 6.30
N ALA A 34 11.63 6.45 7.13
CA ALA A 34 11.09 6.15 8.45
C ALA A 34 9.84 5.26 8.38
N ARG A 35 8.98 5.52 7.38
CA ARG A 35 7.79 4.71 7.09
C ARG A 35 8.16 3.28 6.74
N GLN A 36 9.14 3.10 5.84
CA GLN A 36 9.69 1.80 5.49
C GLN A 36 10.25 1.07 6.71
N ALA A 37 11.07 1.75 7.51
CA ALA A 37 11.66 1.18 8.71
C ALA A 37 10.59 0.74 9.73
N CYS A 38 9.53 1.54 9.87
CA CYS A 38 8.39 1.21 10.74
C CYS A 38 7.70 -0.08 10.30
N PHE A 39 7.45 -0.26 9.00
CA PHE A 39 6.83 -1.48 8.48
C PHE A 39 7.76 -2.69 8.57
N ALA A 40 9.03 -2.51 8.26
CA ALA A 40 10.02 -3.57 8.42
C ALA A 40 10.07 -4.05 9.88
N ALA A 41 10.06 -3.13 10.85
CA ALA A 41 10.02 -3.49 12.27
C ALA A 41 8.73 -4.25 12.67
N MET A 42 7.59 -3.91 12.08
CA MET A 42 6.33 -4.64 12.31
C MET A 42 6.38 -6.05 11.73
N ASP A 43 6.94 -6.21 10.53
CA ASP A 43 7.14 -7.51 9.88
C ASP A 43 8.15 -8.38 10.67
N ASP A 44 9.22 -7.79 11.18
CA ASP A 44 10.21 -8.46 12.03
C ASP A 44 9.57 -8.98 13.33
N VAL A 45 8.77 -8.13 14.00
CA VAL A 45 8.01 -8.52 15.20
C VAL A 45 7.08 -9.69 14.89
N ARG A 46 6.40 -9.67 13.74
CA ARG A 46 5.56 -10.79 13.30
C ARG A 46 6.35 -12.07 13.08
N ALA A 47 7.48 -11.99 12.39
CA ALA A 47 8.34 -13.15 12.14
C ALA A 47 8.89 -13.75 13.45
N GLU A 48 9.23 -12.91 14.42
CA GLU A 48 9.68 -13.32 15.75
C GLU A 48 8.59 -14.08 16.51
N VAL A 49 7.34 -13.60 16.49
CA VAL A 49 6.20 -14.30 17.09
C VAL A 49 6.01 -15.68 16.48
N ILE A 50 6.03 -15.78 15.14
CA ILE A 50 5.88 -17.07 14.44
C ILE A 50 7.01 -18.03 14.84
N THR A 51 8.25 -17.54 14.84
CA THR A 51 9.43 -18.32 15.21
C THR A 51 9.35 -18.83 16.64
N GLU A 52 8.88 -18.00 17.57
CA GLU A 52 8.74 -18.38 18.98
C GLU A 52 7.63 -19.43 19.18
N LEU A 53 6.51 -19.30 18.48
CA LEU A 53 5.47 -20.33 18.47
C LEU A 53 5.98 -21.67 17.90
N ASP A 54 6.77 -21.62 16.82
CA ASP A 54 7.37 -22.83 16.24
C ASP A 54 8.34 -23.51 17.20
N LYS A 55 9.16 -22.75 17.92
CA LYS A 55 10.02 -23.28 18.99
C LYS A 55 9.18 -23.97 20.08
N LYS A 56 8.07 -23.36 20.52
CA LYS A 56 7.17 -23.93 21.52
C LYS A 56 6.49 -25.22 21.01
N ILE A 57 6.07 -25.26 19.74
CA ILE A 57 5.52 -26.48 19.11
C ILE A 57 6.57 -27.59 19.10
N GLN A 58 7.82 -27.29 18.72
CA GLN A 58 8.90 -28.27 18.70
C GLN A 58 9.26 -28.79 20.10
N ALA A 59 9.25 -27.91 21.10
CA ALA A 59 9.43 -28.32 22.50
C ALA A 59 8.31 -29.27 22.97
N ALA A 60 7.05 -28.95 22.68
CA ALA A 60 5.91 -29.81 23.00
C ALA A 60 5.98 -31.18 22.28
N ARG A 61 6.44 -31.21 21.01
CA ARG A 61 6.71 -32.44 20.27
C ARG A 61 7.75 -33.33 20.95
N ARG A 62 8.88 -32.74 21.36
CA ARG A 62 9.93 -33.49 22.07
C ARG A 62 9.45 -34.03 23.42
N ALA A 63 8.51 -33.35 24.06
CA ALA A 63 7.89 -33.76 25.31
C ALA A 63 6.73 -34.77 25.14
N GLY A 64 6.28 -35.04 23.91
CA GLY A 64 5.09 -35.87 23.67
C GLY A 64 3.76 -35.24 24.12
N ASP A 65 3.71 -33.91 24.29
CA ASP A 65 2.52 -33.19 24.75
C ASP A 65 1.62 -32.77 23.57
N LEU A 66 0.74 -33.68 23.15
CA LEU A 66 -0.21 -33.45 22.06
C LEU A 66 -1.11 -32.24 22.31
N LYS A 67 -1.60 -32.06 23.54
CA LYS A 67 -2.53 -30.98 23.90
C LYS A 67 -1.87 -29.61 23.72
N SER A 68 -0.60 -29.47 24.11
CA SER A 68 0.15 -28.24 23.86
C SER A 68 0.42 -27.99 22.37
N ILE A 69 0.73 -29.03 21.59
CA ILE A 69 0.92 -28.88 20.13
C ILE A 69 -0.34 -28.29 19.49
N GLU A 70 -1.51 -28.89 19.74
CA GLU A 70 -2.78 -28.45 19.15
C GLU A 70 -3.12 -27.02 19.56
N ARG A 71 -2.97 -26.69 20.85
CA ARG A 71 -3.22 -25.34 21.37
C ARG A 71 -2.31 -24.31 20.70
N ILE A 72 -1.00 -24.55 20.66
CA ILE A 72 -0.03 -23.59 20.10
C ILE A 72 -0.19 -23.48 18.58
N THR A 73 -0.51 -24.57 17.88
CA THR A 73 -0.86 -24.53 16.44
C THR A 73 -2.12 -23.68 16.19
N ALA A 74 -3.16 -23.83 17.02
CA ALA A 74 -4.36 -23.01 16.91
C ALA A 74 -4.06 -21.52 17.17
N GLU A 75 -3.23 -21.21 18.17
CA GLU A 75 -2.74 -19.86 18.45
C GLU A 75 -1.94 -19.28 17.28
N LYS A 76 -0.99 -20.03 16.70
CA LYS A 76 -0.23 -19.62 15.50
C LYS A 76 -1.14 -19.34 14.32
N ASN A 77 -2.12 -20.20 14.07
CA ASN A 77 -3.09 -19.99 12.99
C ASN A 77 -3.95 -18.75 13.25
N ARG A 78 -4.35 -18.50 14.49
CA ARG A 78 -5.10 -17.30 14.87
C ARG A 78 -4.26 -16.04 14.68
N PHE A 79 -2.98 -16.07 15.07
CA PHE A 79 -2.06 -14.96 14.86
C PHE A 79 -1.83 -14.68 13.37
N ILE A 80 -1.61 -15.72 12.56
CA ILE A 80 -1.41 -15.55 11.11
C ILE A 80 -2.65 -14.96 10.44
N LYS A 81 -3.83 -15.49 10.75
CA LYS A 81 -5.09 -15.11 10.10
C LYS A 81 -5.66 -13.80 10.61
N GLN A 82 -5.63 -13.61 11.93
CA GLN A 82 -6.34 -12.53 12.62
C GLN A 82 -5.39 -11.51 13.25
N GLY A 83 -4.07 -11.70 13.22
CA GLY A 83 -3.12 -10.79 13.87
C GLY A 83 -3.27 -10.68 15.39
N THR A 84 -4.03 -11.59 16.03
CA THR A 84 -4.23 -11.61 17.49
C THR A 84 -3.00 -12.18 18.17
N ILE A 85 -2.38 -11.42 19.07
CA ILE A 85 -1.19 -11.85 19.80
C ILE A 85 -1.53 -13.11 20.61
N PRO A 86 -0.79 -14.22 20.43
CA PRO A 86 -1.02 -15.43 21.21
C PRO A 86 -0.79 -15.19 22.70
N ALA A 87 -1.65 -15.78 23.55
CA ALA A 87 -1.48 -15.73 25.00
C ALA A 87 -0.17 -16.38 25.50
N SER A 88 0.45 -17.24 24.68
CA SER A 88 1.74 -17.87 25.00
C SER A 88 2.97 -17.00 24.70
N ILE A 89 2.77 -15.77 24.20
CA ILE A 89 3.81 -14.83 23.82
C ILE A 89 3.79 -13.63 24.76
N ASN A 90 4.97 -13.08 25.05
CA ASN A 90 5.11 -11.89 25.88
C ASN A 90 4.66 -10.64 25.12
N GLU A 91 3.39 -10.27 25.30
CA GLU A 91 2.79 -9.09 24.67
C GLU A 91 3.53 -7.79 24.98
N THR A 92 3.98 -7.59 26.23
CA THR A 92 4.70 -6.38 26.64
C THR A 92 5.97 -6.16 25.82
N ALA A 93 6.74 -7.22 25.56
CA ALA A 93 7.96 -7.13 24.77
C ALA A 93 7.69 -6.77 23.31
N LEU A 94 6.63 -7.33 22.72
CA LEU A 94 6.22 -7.01 21.34
C LEU A 94 5.73 -5.57 21.25
N ASN A 95 4.84 -5.17 22.16
CA ASN A 95 4.28 -3.82 22.21
C ASN A 95 5.37 -2.77 22.40
N HIS A 96 6.41 -3.06 23.19
CA HIS A 96 7.56 -2.19 23.32
C HIS A 96 8.30 -1.98 21.98
N LYS A 97 8.63 -3.07 21.26
CA LYS A 97 9.30 -2.98 19.94
C LYS A 97 8.49 -2.18 18.92
N ILE A 98 7.20 -2.47 18.85
CA ILE A 98 6.26 -1.73 18.00
C ILE A 98 6.21 -0.25 18.39
N SER A 99 6.08 0.04 19.69
CA SER A 99 5.99 1.42 20.18
C SER A 99 7.25 2.22 19.84
N LEU A 100 8.43 1.61 19.89
CA LEU A 100 9.67 2.25 19.46
C LEU A 100 9.67 2.57 17.96
N ALA A 101 9.22 1.64 17.11
CA ALA A 101 9.14 1.86 15.68
C ALA A 101 8.12 2.96 15.32
N LEU A 102 6.97 2.99 15.99
CA LEU A 102 5.97 4.04 15.84
C LEU A 102 6.50 5.41 16.32
N LEU A 103 7.21 5.43 17.45
CA LEU A 103 7.81 6.65 18.00
C LEU A 103 8.85 7.23 17.05
N ALA A 104 9.72 6.40 16.48
CA ALA A 104 10.71 6.82 15.50
C ALA A 104 10.03 7.49 14.29
N LEU A 105 9.00 6.85 13.72
CA LEU A 105 8.26 7.44 12.61
C LEU A 105 7.57 8.76 12.98
N LYS A 106 6.96 8.83 14.17
CA LYS A 106 6.33 10.06 14.65
C LYS A 106 7.33 11.21 14.78
N ASN A 107 8.54 10.94 15.26
CA ASN A 107 9.59 11.96 15.37
C ASN A 107 9.98 12.51 14.00
N GLU A 108 10.15 11.62 13.01
CA GLU A 108 10.48 12.01 11.63
C GLU A 108 9.37 12.84 10.97
N PHE A 109 8.09 12.52 11.21
CA PHE A 109 6.98 13.36 10.79
C PHE A 109 7.04 14.75 11.44
N ASN A 110 7.28 14.82 12.75
CA ASN A 110 7.35 16.10 13.47
C ASN A 110 8.52 16.97 12.97
N ASP A 111 9.67 16.37 12.71
CA ASP A 111 10.84 17.07 12.17
C ASP A 111 10.58 17.57 10.74
N ALA A 112 9.99 16.73 9.88
CA ALA A 112 9.59 17.11 8.53
C ALA A 112 8.54 18.24 8.50
N ILE A 113 7.56 18.22 9.42
CA ILE A 113 6.58 19.30 9.59
C ILE A 113 7.30 20.59 10.01
N LYS A 114 8.17 20.52 11.02
CA LYS A 114 8.93 21.67 11.53
C LYS A 114 9.77 22.30 10.43
N GLU A 115 10.46 21.48 9.65
CA GLU A 115 11.30 21.93 8.55
C GLU A 115 10.47 22.55 7.41
N SER A 116 9.35 21.93 7.04
CA SER A 116 8.41 22.48 6.04
C SER A 116 7.88 23.86 6.46
N VAL A 117 7.60 24.07 7.76
CA VAL A 117 7.18 25.37 8.30
C VAL A 117 8.30 26.40 8.20
N LYS A 118 9.55 26.06 8.55
CA LYS A 118 10.70 26.97 8.43
C LYS A 118 10.94 27.42 6.99
N GLN A 119 10.72 26.53 6.03
CA GLN A 119 10.85 26.81 4.59
C GLN A 119 9.66 27.60 4.02
N GLY A 120 8.65 27.90 4.84
CA GLY A 120 7.43 28.58 4.40
C GLY A 120 6.46 27.70 3.60
N ASN A 121 6.70 26.39 3.51
CA ASN A 121 5.83 25.45 2.79
C ASN A 121 4.67 24.99 3.69
N ARG A 122 3.66 25.85 3.81
CA ARG A 122 2.49 25.64 4.69
C ARG A 122 1.62 24.45 4.28
N GLU A 123 1.45 24.21 2.98
CA GLU A 123 0.62 23.12 2.47
C GLU A 123 1.23 21.75 2.77
N THR A 124 2.53 21.58 2.54
CA THR A 124 3.24 20.34 2.90
C THR A 124 3.18 20.07 4.41
N ALA A 125 3.40 21.11 5.23
CA ALA A 125 3.30 20.97 6.69
C ALA A 125 1.89 20.53 7.14
N LYS A 126 0.84 21.08 6.53
CA LYS A 126 -0.55 20.70 6.82
C LYS A 126 -0.84 19.27 6.39
N ARG A 127 -0.41 18.86 5.19
CA ARG A 127 -0.55 17.49 4.67
C ARG A 127 0.12 16.48 5.61
N LEU A 128 1.38 16.70 5.96
CA LEU A 128 2.13 15.83 6.88
C LEU A 128 1.47 15.74 8.26
N ARG A 129 0.88 16.84 8.75
CA ARG A 129 0.16 16.84 10.03
C ARG A 129 -1.13 16.00 9.97
N GLU A 130 -1.92 16.12 8.91
CA GLU A 130 -3.12 15.28 8.73
C GLU A 130 -2.75 13.81 8.54
N GLU A 131 -1.64 13.53 7.87
CA GLU A 131 -1.13 12.18 7.72
C GLU A 131 -0.67 11.58 9.06
N LEU A 132 0.11 12.33 9.86
CA LEU A 132 0.48 11.92 11.21
C LEU A 132 -0.75 11.68 12.09
N LYS A 133 -1.76 12.56 12.01
CA LYS A 133 -3.02 12.37 12.74
C LYS A 133 -3.75 11.11 12.31
N SER A 134 -3.78 10.83 11.01
CA SER A 134 -4.36 9.60 10.46
C SER A 134 -3.60 8.35 10.92
N PHE A 135 -2.28 8.46 11.01
CA PHE A 135 -1.39 7.43 11.52
C PHE A 135 -1.63 7.15 13.02
N GLU A 136 -1.76 8.19 13.83
CA GLU A 136 -2.04 8.10 15.27
C GLU A 136 -3.46 7.58 15.55
N ALA A 137 -4.43 7.94 14.71
CA ALA A 137 -5.81 7.48 14.83
C ALA A 137 -6.03 6.06 14.28
N ALA A 138 -5.08 5.51 13.53
CA ALA A 138 -5.26 4.23 12.87
C ALA A 138 -5.41 3.08 13.91
N PRO A 139 -6.29 2.10 13.66
CA PRO A 139 -6.57 1.01 14.60
C PRO A 139 -5.40 0.07 14.90
N TRP A 140 -4.30 0.11 14.13
CA TRP A 140 -3.12 -0.73 14.36
C TRP A 140 -2.46 -0.56 15.75
N GLN A 141 -2.73 0.55 16.45
CA GLN A 141 -2.32 0.73 17.85
C GLN A 141 -3.04 -0.26 18.79
N ARG A 142 -4.11 -0.89 18.31
CA ARG A 142 -4.93 -1.87 19.02
C ARG A 142 -5.13 -3.09 18.13
N SER A 143 -4.09 -3.93 18.06
CA SER A 143 -4.17 -5.36 17.71
C SER A 143 -4.94 -5.71 16.42
N THR A 144 -4.21 -5.87 15.31
CA THR A 144 -4.36 -6.95 14.29
C THR A 144 -3.36 -6.64 13.16
N TRP A 145 -2.08 -6.95 13.39
CA TRP A 145 -0.92 -6.63 12.53
C TRP A 145 -0.85 -7.47 11.22
N GLY A 146 -1.99 -7.96 10.74
CA GLY A 146 -2.06 -8.97 9.69
C GLY A 146 -2.16 -8.42 8.27
N PHE A 147 -1.69 -9.22 7.31
CA PHE A 147 -2.23 -9.19 5.96
C PHE A 147 -3.64 -9.73 6.03
N ALA A 148 -4.58 -9.10 5.32
CA ALA A 148 -5.89 -9.68 5.17
C ALA A 148 -5.77 -11.01 4.42
N ASP A 149 -6.46 -12.05 4.88
CA ASP A 149 -6.74 -13.22 4.05
C ASP A 149 -7.89 -12.87 3.13
N TYR A 150 -7.71 -12.95 1.83
CA TYR A 150 -8.78 -12.70 0.87
C TYR A 150 -8.72 -13.66 -0.32
N LYS A 151 -9.90 -13.89 -0.90
CA LYS A 151 -10.11 -14.65 -2.12
C LYS A 151 -10.52 -13.71 -3.23
N VAL A 152 -10.02 -13.98 -4.44
CA VAL A 152 -10.54 -13.34 -5.65
C VAL A 152 -11.83 -14.05 -6.02
N LEU A 153 -12.91 -13.30 -6.17
CA LEU A 153 -14.20 -13.81 -6.66
C LEU A 153 -14.30 -13.65 -8.17
N SER A 154 -13.83 -12.52 -8.70
CA SER A 154 -13.81 -12.23 -10.15
C SER A 154 -12.81 -11.14 -10.51
N GLY A 155 -12.54 -10.99 -11.81
CA GLY A 155 -11.76 -9.88 -12.36
C GLY A 155 -10.24 -10.08 -12.37
N ALA A 156 -9.74 -11.16 -11.78
CA ALA A 156 -8.34 -11.58 -11.88
C ALA A 156 -8.21 -13.11 -11.89
N GLU A 157 -7.06 -13.60 -12.35
CA GLU A 157 -6.69 -15.02 -12.34
C GLU A 157 -6.10 -15.46 -11.00
N ASP A 158 -5.77 -16.75 -10.93
CA ASP A 158 -5.02 -17.35 -9.84
C ASP A 158 -3.69 -16.63 -9.55
N TRP A 159 -3.33 -16.66 -8.27
CA TRP A 159 -2.10 -16.08 -7.74
C TRP A 159 -0.86 -16.61 -8.47
N GLN A 160 -0.02 -15.69 -8.94
CA GLN A 160 1.26 -15.97 -9.57
C GLN A 160 2.41 -15.41 -8.72
N PRO A 161 3.63 -15.98 -8.79
CA PRO A 161 4.80 -15.40 -8.15
C PRO A 161 5.08 -13.99 -8.65
N PHE A 162 5.22 -13.05 -7.72
CA PHE A 162 5.58 -11.66 -7.99
C PHE A 162 7.10 -11.52 -8.10
N ALA A 163 7.61 -11.70 -9.31
CA ALA A 163 9.03 -11.70 -9.61
C ALA A 163 9.34 -11.01 -10.93
N ASN A 164 10.59 -10.57 -11.12
CA ASN A 164 11.02 -10.00 -12.38
C ASN A 164 10.78 -10.99 -13.53
N LYS A 165 10.27 -10.47 -14.65
CA LYS A 165 9.83 -11.22 -15.84
C LYS A 165 8.54 -12.04 -15.66
N ALA A 166 7.91 -12.04 -14.48
CA ALA A 166 6.60 -12.67 -14.32
C ALA A 166 5.54 -11.89 -15.12
N ARG A 167 4.66 -12.62 -15.81
CA ARG A 167 3.68 -12.04 -16.73
C ARG A 167 2.57 -11.28 -16.00
N ALA A 168 2.55 -9.96 -16.15
CA ALA A 168 1.58 -9.10 -15.47
C ALA A 168 0.15 -9.31 -15.97
N TYR A 169 -0.06 -9.51 -17.29
CA TYR A 169 -1.42 -9.63 -17.88
C TYR A 169 -1.63 -10.95 -18.59
N THR A 170 -2.84 -11.48 -18.53
CA THR A 170 -3.18 -12.79 -19.10
C THR A 170 -3.22 -12.81 -20.62
N ASN A 171 -3.50 -11.67 -21.24
CA ASN A 171 -3.70 -11.52 -22.69
C ASN A 171 -2.67 -10.60 -23.35
N ARG A 172 -1.60 -10.21 -22.64
CA ARG A 172 -0.50 -9.38 -23.17
C ARG A 172 0.86 -9.92 -22.77
N GLY A 173 1.92 -9.52 -23.48
CA GLY A 173 3.31 -9.89 -23.19
C GLY A 173 4.00 -9.03 -22.13
N TYR A 174 3.23 -8.28 -21.34
CA TYR A 174 3.73 -7.40 -20.28
C TYR A 174 4.18 -8.21 -19.06
N VAL A 175 5.30 -7.81 -18.47
CA VAL A 175 5.95 -8.50 -17.36
C VAL A 175 6.39 -7.51 -16.30
N TRP A 176 6.39 -7.93 -15.04
CA TRP A 176 6.95 -7.13 -13.96
C TRP A 176 8.46 -6.97 -14.10
N THR A 177 8.95 -5.76 -13.89
CA THR A 177 10.38 -5.43 -13.93
C THR A 177 10.71 -4.48 -12.78
N GLU A 178 11.99 -4.42 -12.40
CA GLU A 178 12.50 -3.55 -11.35
C GLU A 178 11.89 -3.79 -9.96
N ILE A 179 11.45 -5.03 -9.67
CA ILE A 179 11.05 -5.41 -8.30
C ILE A 179 12.31 -5.43 -7.42
N PRO A 180 12.41 -4.57 -6.38
CA PRO A 180 13.55 -4.58 -5.48
C PRO A 180 13.62 -5.89 -4.69
N PRO A 181 14.83 -6.44 -4.45
CA PRO A 181 14.99 -7.66 -3.65
C PRO A 181 14.36 -7.58 -2.24
N ALA A 182 14.32 -6.38 -1.66
CA ALA A 182 13.73 -6.11 -0.35
C ALA A 182 12.20 -5.98 -0.35
N CYS A 183 11.52 -6.13 -1.50
CA CYS A 183 10.06 -6.06 -1.55
C CYS A 183 9.44 -7.25 -0.78
N PRO A 184 8.53 -6.99 0.18
CA PRO A 184 7.89 -8.04 0.96
C PRO A 184 6.84 -8.79 0.14
N LEU A 185 6.34 -8.20 -0.96
CA LEU A 185 5.33 -8.81 -1.82
C LEU A 185 5.92 -9.99 -2.61
N LYS A 186 5.24 -11.13 -2.61
CA LYS A 186 5.69 -12.38 -3.26
C LYS A 186 4.69 -12.94 -4.25
N GLN A 187 3.43 -12.49 -4.24
CA GLN A 187 2.41 -12.96 -5.16
C GLN A 187 1.57 -11.80 -5.72
N PHE A 188 1.03 -11.98 -6.91
CA PHE A 188 0.08 -11.06 -7.53
C PHE A 188 -0.99 -11.82 -8.32
N THR A 189 -2.10 -11.16 -8.64
CA THR A 189 -3.17 -11.74 -9.48
C THR A 189 -3.14 -11.08 -10.86
N PRO A 190 -2.77 -11.82 -11.94
CA PRO A 190 -2.84 -11.29 -13.29
C PRO A 190 -4.27 -10.88 -13.64
N VAL A 191 -4.40 -9.80 -14.41
CA VAL A 191 -5.69 -9.35 -14.94
C VAL A 191 -5.69 -9.38 -16.47
N ALA A 192 -6.87 -9.51 -17.06
CA ALA A 192 -7.04 -9.41 -18.51
C ALA A 192 -6.99 -7.93 -18.93
N GLY A 193 -5.92 -7.53 -19.63
CA GLY A 193 -5.75 -6.15 -20.09
C GLY A 193 -6.81 -5.80 -21.13
N GLY A 194 -7.52 -4.70 -20.95
CA GLY A 194 -8.63 -4.31 -21.83
C GLY A 194 -10.01 -4.73 -21.33
N ASN A 195 -10.12 -5.66 -20.38
CA ASN A 195 -11.42 -6.09 -19.85
C ASN A 195 -11.93 -5.16 -18.72
N ASN A 196 -13.17 -4.67 -18.83
CA ASN A 196 -13.80 -3.76 -17.87
C ASN A 196 -14.38 -4.44 -16.61
N THR A 197 -14.17 -5.74 -16.42
CA THR A 197 -14.63 -6.45 -15.22
C THR A 197 -13.99 -5.87 -13.96
N PRO A 198 -14.79 -5.40 -12.97
CA PRO A 198 -14.28 -5.02 -11.67
C PRO A 198 -13.62 -6.20 -10.96
N LEU A 199 -12.63 -5.89 -10.14
CA LEU A 199 -12.01 -6.87 -9.27
C LEU A 199 -12.89 -7.04 -8.03
N GLN A 200 -13.42 -8.25 -7.83
CA GLN A 200 -14.20 -8.59 -6.64
C GLN A 200 -13.37 -9.47 -5.73
N ILE A 201 -13.28 -9.09 -4.45
CA ILE A 201 -12.58 -9.85 -3.43
C ILE A 201 -13.49 -10.12 -2.23
N GLN A 202 -13.33 -11.29 -1.64
CA GLN A 202 -13.87 -11.60 -0.32
C GLN A 202 -12.72 -11.59 0.67
N VAL A 203 -12.68 -10.57 1.53
CA VAL A 203 -11.80 -10.52 2.69
C VAL A 203 -12.38 -11.43 3.77
N THR A 204 -11.65 -12.48 4.09
CA THR A 204 -12.02 -13.49 5.08
C THR A 204 -11.44 -13.20 6.47
N SER A 205 -10.39 -12.36 6.54
CA SER A 205 -9.89 -11.84 7.80
C SER A 205 -9.50 -10.36 7.70
N PRO A 206 -9.74 -9.56 8.75
CA PRO A 206 -9.32 -8.16 8.76
C PRO A 206 -7.81 -8.02 8.63
N GLY A 207 -7.36 -7.02 7.87
CA GLY A 207 -5.94 -6.74 7.69
C GLY A 207 -5.65 -5.84 6.51
N TRP A 208 -4.38 -5.74 6.14
CA TRP A 208 -3.94 -4.99 4.98
C TRP A 208 -4.17 -5.75 3.67
N VAL A 209 -4.89 -5.13 2.73
CA VAL A 209 -4.95 -5.51 1.33
C VAL A 209 -4.09 -4.56 0.52
N PHE A 210 -3.36 -5.08 -0.46
CA PHE A 210 -2.50 -4.28 -1.32
C PHE A 210 -2.97 -4.39 -2.77
N ILE A 211 -2.94 -3.24 -3.46
CA ILE A 211 -3.25 -3.14 -4.87
C ILE A 211 -2.16 -2.41 -5.62
N ALA A 212 -1.95 -2.75 -6.89
CA ALA A 212 -1.12 -1.99 -7.80
C ALA A 212 -1.99 -1.28 -8.85
N PHE A 213 -1.73 0.00 -9.09
CA PHE A 213 -2.26 0.73 -10.24
C PHE A 213 -1.12 1.27 -11.10
N SER A 214 -1.33 1.31 -12.41
CA SER A 214 -0.42 2.03 -13.30
C SER A 214 -0.57 3.53 -13.10
N GLN A 215 0.50 4.27 -13.38
CA GLN A 215 0.50 5.72 -13.33
C GLN A 215 -0.27 6.38 -14.49
N GLY A 216 -0.97 5.62 -15.36
CA GLY A 216 -1.87 6.19 -16.37
C GLY A 216 -3.19 6.67 -15.76
N ASN A 217 -3.77 7.76 -16.30
CA ASN A 217 -4.99 8.42 -15.79
C ASN A 217 -4.89 8.81 -14.30
N GLN A 218 -3.80 9.48 -13.92
CA GLN A 218 -3.48 9.79 -12.52
C GLN A 218 -4.63 10.46 -11.79
N ASP A 219 -5.33 11.43 -12.39
CA ASP A 219 -6.39 12.17 -11.71
C ASP A 219 -7.55 11.26 -11.24
N GLN A 220 -8.00 10.35 -12.11
CA GLN A 220 -9.08 9.41 -11.77
C GLN A 220 -8.63 8.39 -10.71
N VAL A 221 -7.40 7.88 -10.86
CA VAL A 221 -6.81 6.94 -9.90
C VAL A 221 -6.65 7.61 -8.54
N GLN A 222 -6.09 8.82 -8.48
CA GLN A 222 -5.90 9.57 -7.23
C GLN A 222 -7.25 9.93 -6.60
N ALA A 223 -8.24 10.36 -7.38
CA ALA A 223 -9.58 10.64 -6.88
C ALA A 223 -10.20 9.40 -6.21
N TYR A 224 -10.13 8.24 -6.86
CA TYR A 224 -10.61 6.98 -6.28
C TYR A 224 -9.83 6.60 -5.01
N LEU A 225 -8.50 6.63 -5.07
CA LEU A 225 -7.66 6.24 -3.94
C LEU A 225 -7.94 7.13 -2.72
N ALA A 226 -8.08 8.44 -2.92
CA ALA A 226 -8.45 9.39 -1.88
C ALA A 226 -9.87 9.14 -1.34
N GLN A 227 -10.86 8.99 -2.22
CA GLN A 227 -12.25 8.72 -1.85
C GLN A 227 -12.39 7.45 -1.01
N HIS A 228 -11.59 6.42 -1.31
CA HIS A 228 -11.64 5.13 -0.64
C HIS A 228 -10.51 4.93 0.38
N ALA A 229 -9.77 5.98 0.76
CA ALA A 229 -8.72 5.95 1.78
C ALA A 229 -7.64 4.86 1.54
N TRP A 230 -7.27 4.64 0.28
CA TRP A 230 -6.09 3.85 -0.07
C TRP A 230 -4.83 4.67 0.18
N GLN A 231 -3.87 4.07 0.87
CA GLN A 231 -2.61 4.72 1.23
C GLN A 231 -1.51 4.28 0.27
N PRO A 232 -0.68 5.19 -0.25
CA PRO A 232 0.49 4.80 -1.03
C PRO A 232 1.47 4.01 -0.16
N THR A 233 2.22 3.10 -0.81
CA THR A 233 3.40 2.48 -0.23
C THR A 233 4.64 2.98 -0.97
N PRO A 234 5.85 2.69 -0.47
CA PRO A 234 7.08 3.04 -1.17
C PRO A 234 7.29 2.27 -2.46
N TYR A 235 6.56 1.17 -2.64
CA TYR A 235 6.87 0.22 -3.69
C TYR A 235 6.32 0.72 -5.03
N THR A 236 7.25 0.87 -5.96
CA THR A 236 7.01 1.27 -7.33
C THR A 236 7.79 0.33 -8.23
N PHE A 237 7.17 -0.16 -9.30
CA PHE A 237 7.76 -1.15 -10.22
C PHE A 237 7.43 -0.77 -11.66
N ALA A 238 8.09 -1.37 -12.63
CA ALA A 238 7.68 -1.30 -14.02
C ALA A 238 6.95 -2.60 -14.44
N TYR A 239 6.14 -2.53 -15.50
CA TYR A 239 5.36 -3.70 -15.96
C TYR A 239 5.39 -3.94 -17.48
N ASN A 240 6.24 -3.25 -18.23
CA ASN A 240 6.45 -3.49 -19.66
C ASN A 240 7.92 -3.86 -19.93
N ALA A 241 8.15 -4.53 -21.06
CA ALA A 241 9.48 -5.02 -21.45
C ALA A 241 10.52 -3.89 -21.55
N ASP A 242 10.08 -2.68 -21.90
CA ASP A 242 10.93 -1.50 -22.06
C ASP A 242 11.04 -0.65 -20.78
N GLY A 243 10.43 -1.07 -19.66
CA GLY A 243 10.47 -0.34 -18.37
C GLY A 243 9.69 0.99 -18.32
N GLY A 244 9.14 1.45 -19.44
CA GLY A 244 8.54 2.78 -19.56
C GLY A 244 7.23 3.04 -18.82
N THR A 245 6.56 2.04 -18.23
CA THR A 245 5.32 2.30 -17.46
C THR A 245 5.40 1.78 -16.04
N SER A 246 5.27 2.71 -15.10
CA SER A 246 5.35 2.47 -13.67
C SER A 246 4.00 2.07 -13.07
N MET A 247 4.04 1.12 -12.13
CA MET A 247 2.99 0.73 -11.20
C MET A 247 3.36 1.22 -9.81
N ARG A 248 2.39 1.79 -9.10
CA ARG A 248 2.54 2.14 -7.69
C ARG A 248 1.67 1.22 -6.84
N ILE A 249 2.21 0.78 -5.71
CA ILE A 249 1.46 -0.03 -4.75
C ILE A 249 0.75 0.88 -3.76
N PHE A 250 -0.47 0.51 -3.46
CA PHE A 250 -1.31 1.10 -2.44
C PHE A 250 -1.78 0.00 -1.49
N ARG A 251 -2.17 0.40 -0.29
CA ARG A 251 -2.71 -0.51 0.70
C ARG A 251 -3.91 0.10 1.41
N LYS A 252 -4.78 -0.76 1.93
CA LYS A 252 -5.92 -0.36 2.73
C LYS A 252 -6.20 -1.42 3.77
N GLN A 253 -6.53 -0.99 4.97
CA GLN A 253 -7.02 -1.88 6.01
C GLN A 253 -8.49 -2.19 5.70
N LEU A 254 -8.80 -3.46 5.47
CA LEU A 254 -10.15 -3.94 5.23
C LEU A 254 -10.59 -4.85 6.39
N THR A 255 -11.88 -4.87 6.66
CA THR A 255 -12.51 -5.85 7.55
C THR A 255 -12.91 -7.08 6.75
N ALA A 256 -13.37 -8.14 7.41
CA ALA A 256 -14.00 -9.25 6.69
C ALA A 256 -15.25 -8.76 5.95
N GLY A 257 -15.44 -9.22 4.71
CA GLY A 257 -16.53 -8.77 3.84
C GLY A 257 -16.18 -8.87 2.36
N GLU A 258 -17.14 -8.54 1.51
CA GLU A 258 -16.94 -8.46 0.07
C GLU A 258 -16.65 -7.02 -0.35
N TYR A 259 -15.71 -6.87 -1.25
CA TYR A 259 -15.26 -5.57 -1.75
C TYR A 259 -15.14 -5.62 -3.26
N GLU A 260 -15.58 -4.54 -3.89
CA GLU A 260 -15.37 -4.30 -5.31
C GLU A 260 -14.33 -3.20 -5.48
N ILE A 261 -13.34 -3.46 -6.34
CA ILE A 261 -12.32 -2.50 -6.73
C ILE A 261 -12.51 -2.24 -8.22
N PRO A 262 -13.00 -1.04 -8.61
CA PRO A 262 -13.32 -0.75 -9.99
C PRO A 262 -12.05 -0.65 -10.83
N ARG A 263 -12.21 -0.94 -12.13
CA ARG A 263 -11.18 -0.66 -13.12
C ARG A 263 -11.22 0.84 -13.47
N ILE A 264 -10.30 1.60 -12.88
CA ILE A 264 -10.22 3.06 -13.06
C ILE A 264 -9.36 3.43 -14.28
N ASN A 265 -8.43 2.56 -14.68
CA ASN A 265 -7.59 2.80 -15.83
C ASN A 265 -7.42 1.54 -16.69
N PHE A 266 -6.73 1.70 -17.81
CA PHE A 266 -6.51 0.62 -18.77
C PHE A 266 -5.79 -0.59 -18.15
N SER A 267 -4.97 -0.40 -17.14
CA SER A 267 -4.24 -1.49 -16.49
C SER A 267 -5.11 -2.28 -15.53
N GLY A 268 -6.09 -1.63 -14.91
CA GLY A 268 -6.87 -2.20 -13.82
C GLY A 268 -6.05 -2.36 -12.53
N PRO A 269 -6.74 -2.67 -11.41
CA PRO A 269 -6.08 -2.98 -10.15
C PRO A 269 -5.50 -4.39 -10.20
N PHE A 270 -4.23 -4.54 -9.81
CA PHE A 270 -3.67 -5.85 -9.48
C PHE A 270 -3.77 -6.05 -7.99
N LEU A 271 -4.18 -7.22 -7.52
CA LEU A 271 -3.90 -7.58 -6.13
C LEU A 271 -2.45 -8.02 -6.04
N VAL A 272 -1.79 -7.57 -4.99
CA VAL A 272 -0.45 -8.03 -4.62
C VAL A 272 -0.49 -8.45 -3.16
N LYS A 273 0.30 -9.43 -2.78
CA LYS A 273 0.45 -9.84 -1.39
C LYS A 273 1.85 -10.42 -1.12
N PRO A 274 2.26 -10.47 0.15
CA PRO A 274 3.46 -11.17 0.59
C PRO A 274 3.43 -12.68 0.39
#